data_AF-A0A0F9CPQ7-F1
#
_entry.id   AF-A0A0F9CPQ7-F1
#
_cell.length_a   1.000
_cell.length_b   1.000
_cell.length_c   1.000
_cell.angle_alpha   90.00
_cell.angle_beta   90.00
_cell.angle_gamma   90.00
#
_symmetry.space_group_name_H-M   'P 1'
#
loop_
_entity.id
_entity.type
_entity.pdbx_description
1 polymer ?
#
loop_
_entity_poly.entity_id
_entity_poly.type
_entity_poly.pdbx_seq_one_letter_code
_entity_poly.pdbx_strand_id
1 'polypeptide(L)'
;FYFDTDSLIVDHVGYLDLQNEIKPGVLGALKVELESPWLTIHAPKDYAMQSRVKLKGIKQDAIEIKPGVFRQTHWMKLAGLIREGITEGYVTKDIEKTQKRIIYSGVVLPSGWIEPFHLGPHLEIQGELAPVPAVDVRLLR
;
A
#
# COMPACT_ATOMS: atom_id res chain seq x y z
N PHE A 1 2.59 -15.05 -8.47
CA PHE A 1 3.88 -14.40 -8.14
C PHE A 1 3.63 -12.97 -7.72
N TYR A 2 4.42 -12.45 -6.79
CA TYR A 2 4.25 -11.09 -6.29
C TYR A 2 5.59 -10.52 -5.80
N PHE A 3 5.76 -9.20 -5.91
CA PHE A 3 6.93 -8.48 -5.44
C PHE A 3 6.48 -7.32 -4.56
N ASP A 4 7.07 -7.20 -3.37
CA ASP A 4 6.89 -6.05 -2.48
C ASP A 4 8.24 -5.57 -1.97
N THR A 5 8.78 -4.55 -2.65
CA THR A 5 9.98 -3.77 -2.30
C THR A 5 11.26 -4.59 -2.19
N ASP A 6 11.37 -5.41 -1.15
CA ASP A 6 12.51 -6.24 -0.77
C ASP A 6 12.14 -7.71 -0.58
N SER A 7 10.93 -8.10 -0.99
CA SER A 7 10.42 -9.46 -0.88
C SER A 7 9.81 -9.96 -2.20
N LEU A 8 10.08 -11.23 -2.51
CA LEU A 8 9.53 -11.96 -3.65
C LEU A 8 8.68 -13.11 -3.11
N ILE A 9 7.47 -13.26 -3.63
CA ILE A 9 6.62 -14.43 -3.40
C ILE A 9 6.54 -15.22 -4.70
N VAL A 10 7.16 -16.39 -4.69
CA VAL A 10 7.29 -17.27 -5.85
C VAL A 10 6.61 -18.61 -5.62
N ASP A 11 6.30 -19.31 -6.71
CA ASP A 11 5.92 -20.71 -6.64
C ASP A 11 7.16 -21.61 -6.60
N HIS A 12 6.95 -22.92 -6.70
CA HIS A 12 8.04 -23.90 -6.68
C HIS A 12 9.04 -23.73 -7.84
N VAL A 13 8.57 -23.39 -9.04
CA VAL A 13 9.47 -23.19 -10.20
C VAL A 13 10.35 -21.98 -9.96
N GLY A 14 9.75 -20.85 -9.57
CA GLY A 14 10.51 -19.64 -9.24
C GLY A 14 11.46 -19.82 -8.04
N TYR A 15 11.12 -20.69 -7.08
CA TYR A 15 12.05 -21.07 -6.01
C TYR A 15 13.27 -21.81 -6.55
N LEU A 16 13.08 -22.80 -7.42
CA LEU A 16 14.19 -23.53 -8.04
C LEU A 16 15.09 -22.62 -8.89
N ASP A 17 14.49 -21.70 -9.63
CA ASP A 17 15.23 -20.72 -10.45
C ASP A 17 16.10 -19.78 -9.60
N LEU A 18 15.62 -19.45 -8.38
CA LEU A 18 16.31 -18.56 -7.45
C LEU A 18 17.25 -19.27 -6.47
N GLN A 19 17.33 -20.60 -6.48
CA GLN A 19 18.04 -21.39 -5.45
C GLN A 19 19.49 -20.95 -5.24
N ASN A 20 20.18 -20.53 -6.32
CA ASN A 20 21.58 -20.10 -6.28
C ASN A 20 21.77 -18.71 -5.66
N GLU A 21 20.70 -17.92 -5.55
CA GLU A 21 20.71 -16.59 -4.93
C GLU A 21 20.22 -16.60 -3.48
N ILE A 22 19.69 -17.73 -3.02
CA ILE A 22 19.26 -17.93 -1.62
C ILE A 22 20.49 -18.30 -0.79
N LYS A 23 21.03 -17.31 -0.06
CA LYS A 23 22.24 -17.45 0.78
C LYS A 23 21.95 -16.91 2.18
N PRO A 24 21.31 -17.71 3.06
CA PRO A 24 20.95 -17.27 4.41
C PRO A 24 22.17 -16.79 5.20
N GLY A 25 22.06 -15.64 5.85
CA GLY A 25 23.15 -15.04 6.64
C GLY A 25 24.14 -14.17 5.84
N VAL A 26 24.06 -14.17 4.51
CA VAL A 26 24.85 -13.25 3.68
C VAL A 26 24.10 -11.93 3.53
N LEU A 27 24.77 -10.82 3.84
CA LEU A 27 24.18 -9.49 3.74
C LEU A 27 23.73 -9.20 2.30
N GLY A 28 22.47 -8.80 2.13
CA GLY A 28 21.88 -8.45 0.84
C GLY A 28 21.44 -9.64 -0.02
N ALA A 29 21.70 -10.89 0.41
CA ALA A 29 21.23 -12.07 -0.30
C ALA A 29 19.80 -12.48 0.11
N LEU A 30 19.18 -13.34 -0.70
CA LEU A 30 17.85 -13.86 -0.41
C LEU A 30 17.90 -14.92 0.70
N LYS A 31 16.80 -15.03 1.44
CA LYS A 31 16.50 -16.15 2.35
C LYS A 31 15.03 -16.52 2.24
N VAL A 32 14.71 -17.77 2.56
CA VAL A 32 13.32 -18.20 2.70
C VAL A 32 12.78 -17.70 4.04
N GLU A 33 11.75 -16.86 3.98
CA GLU A 33 11.09 -16.28 5.15
C GLU A 33 9.87 -17.09 5.61
N LEU A 34 9.15 -17.67 4.66
CA LEU A 34 7.92 -18.43 4.90
C LEU A 34 7.60 -19.27 3.67
N GLU A 35 7.16 -20.51 3.90
CA GLU A 35 6.54 -21.36 2.90
C GLU A 35 5.05 -21.46 3.19
N SER A 36 4.22 -21.44 2.15
CA SER A 36 2.77 -21.53 2.31
C SER A 36 2.18 -22.30 1.13
N PRO A 37 1.21 -23.21 1.36
CA PRO A 37 0.55 -23.94 0.28
C PRO A 37 -0.45 -23.07 -0.50
N TRP A 38 -0.70 -21.83 -0.04
CA TRP A 38 -1.61 -20.89 -0.66
C TRP A 38 -1.13 -19.45 -0.51
N LEU A 39 -1.63 -18.59 -1.40
CA LEU A 39 -1.44 -17.15 -1.38
C LEU A 39 -2.74 -16.49 -1.85
N THR A 40 -3.22 -15.51 -1.11
CA THR A 40 -4.32 -14.64 -1.54
C THR A 40 -3.82 -13.21 -1.61
N ILE A 41 -3.98 -12.57 -2.77
CA ILE A 41 -3.61 -11.16 -2.99
C ILE A 41 -4.89 -10.40 -3.27
N HIS A 42 -5.19 -9.39 -2.45
CA HIS A 42 -6.35 -8.54 -2.64
C HIS A 42 -5.98 -7.22 -3.32
N ALA A 43 -4.84 -6.64 -2.96
CA ALA A 43 -4.33 -5.38 -3.49
C ALA A 43 -2.82 -5.23 -3.20
N PRO A 44 -2.14 -4.20 -3.71
CA PRO A 44 -0.75 -3.94 -3.35
C PRO A 44 -0.53 -3.82 -1.83
N LYS A 45 0.34 -4.68 -1.29
CA LYS A 45 0.61 -4.84 0.14
C LYS A 45 -0.64 -5.20 0.98
N ASP A 46 -1.63 -5.83 0.36
CA ASP A 46 -2.79 -6.50 0.99
C ASP A 46 -2.83 -7.96 0.51
N TYR A 47 -2.14 -8.82 1.24
CA TYR A 47 -2.06 -10.25 0.93
C TYR A 47 -2.02 -11.09 2.21
N ALA A 48 -2.51 -12.32 2.09
CA ALA A 48 -2.51 -13.32 3.13
C ALA A 48 -1.87 -14.61 2.63
N MET A 49 -1.12 -15.24 3.51
CA MET A 49 -0.57 -16.59 3.41
C MET A 49 -0.55 -17.16 4.83
N GLN A 50 -0.44 -18.48 4.98
CA GLN A 50 -0.57 -19.21 6.25
C GLN A 50 -0.59 -18.35 7.55
N SER A 51 0.57 -18.12 8.16
CA SER A 51 0.73 -17.39 9.42
C SER A 51 1.05 -15.90 9.23
N ARG A 52 0.88 -15.36 8.01
CA ARG A 52 1.30 -14.01 7.66
C ARG A 52 0.24 -13.27 6.87
N VAL A 53 -0.22 -12.19 7.48
CA VAL A 53 -1.15 -11.23 6.88
C VAL A 53 -0.44 -9.89 6.74
N LYS A 54 -0.39 -9.34 5.53
CA LYS A 54 0.17 -8.03 5.25
C LYS A 54 -0.96 -7.11 4.83
N LEU A 55 -1.20 -6.03 5.58
CA LEU A 55 -2.12 -4.96 5.21
C LEU A 55 -1.42 -3.60 5.25
N LYS A 56 -1.37 -2.90 4.12
CA LYS A 56 -0.72 -1.60 4.03
C LYS A 56 -1.35 -0.59 4.98
N GLY A 57 -0.54 -0.03 5.86
CA GLY A 57 -0.95 1.06 6.74
C GLY A 57 -1.88 0.65 7.87
N ILE A 58 -2.21 -0.64 7.99
CA ILE A 58 -2.90 -1.21 9.15
C ILE A 58 -1.84 -1.82 10.07
N LYS A 59 -1.90 -1.51 11.36
CA LYS A 59 -0.96 -2.10 12.33
C LYS A 59 -1.30 -3.56 12.60
N GLN A 60 -0.31 -4.34 13.03
CA GLN A 60 -0.50 -5.75 13.39
C GLN A 60 -1.43 -5.94 14.60
N ASP A 61 -1.45 -4.99 15.52
CA ASP A 61 -2.31 -4.95 16.70
C ASP A 61 -3.64 -4.21 16.48
N ALA A 62 -3.93 -3.79 15.24
CA ALA A 62 -5.18 -3.14 14.90
C ALA A 62 -6.37 -4.10 15.04
N ILE A 63 -7.50 -3.60 15.52
CA ILE A 63 -8.72 -4.38 15.70
C ILE A 63 -9.66 -4.09 14.54
N GLU A 64 -10.04 -5.12 13.79
CA GLU A 64 -11.10 -5.01 12.78
C GLU A 64 -12.45 -4.86 13.49
N ILE A 65 -13.07 -3.68 13.36
CA ILE A 65 -14.34 -3.36 14.02
C ILE A 65 -15.55 -3.61 13.10
N LYS A 66 -15.31 -3.60 11.79
CA LYS A 66 -16.26 -3.94 10.71
C LYS A 66 -15.42 -4.47 9.54
N PRO A 67 -15.99 -5.25 8.60
CA PRO A 67 -15.25 -5.73 7.43
C PRO A 67 -14.52 -4.59 6.71
N GLY A 68 -13.20 -4.66 6.66
CA GLY A 68 -12.33 -3.66 6.04
C GLY A 68 -12.16 -2.36 6.83
N VAL A 69 -12.66 -2.25 8.07
CA VAL A 69 -12.50 -1.08 8.94
C VAL A 69 -11.74 -1.46 10.19
N PHE A 70 -10.57 -0.86 10.37
CA PHE A 70 -9.64 -1.17 11.44
C PHE A 70 -9.48 0.01 12.38
N ARG A 71 -9.64 -0.22 13.68
CA ARG A 71 -9.29 0.74 14.71
C ARG A 71 -7.86 0.50 15.17
N GLN A 72 -7.06 1.55 15.21
CA GLN A 72 -5.66 1.47 15.63
C GLN A 72 -5.19 2.75 16.30
N THR A 73 -4.20 2.61 17.19
CA THR A 73 -3.56 3.75 17.82
C THR A 73 -2.71 4.53 16.82
N HIS A 74 -3.00 5.82 16.69
CA HIS A 74 -2.25 6.79 15.92
C HIS A 74 -1.31 7.59 16.80
N TRP A 75 -0.05 7.64 16.38
CA TRP A 75 1.00 8.41 17.01
C TRP A 75 1.10 9.74 16.26
N MET A 76 0.75 10.84 16.93
CA MET A 76 0.68 12.16 16.28
C MET A 76 2.07 12.67 15.91
N LYS A 77 2.27 13.02 14.63
CA LYS A 77 3.50 13.67 14.18
C LYS A 77 3.66 15.04 14.86
N LEU A 78 4.89 15.52 14.98
CA LEU A 78 5.21 16.84 15.55
C LEU A 78 4.36 17.97 14.95
N ALA A 79 4.20 18.02 13.63
CA ALA A 79 3.36 19.02 12.97
C ALA A 79 1.88 18.98 13.41
N GLY A 80 1.37 17.78 13.74
CA GLY A 80 0.04 17.60 14.29
C GLY A 80 -0.06 18.07 15.74
N LEU A 81 0.95 17.79 16.57
CA LEU A 81 1.01 18.28 17.95
C LEU A 81 1.06 19.81 17.99
N ILE A 82 1.90 20.44 17.16
CA ILE A 82 2.01 21.91 17.03
C ILE A 82 0.67 22.52 16.63
N ARG A 83 -0.01 21.94 15.63
CA ARG A 83 -1.32 22.45 15.15
C ARG A 83 -2.39 22.41 16.23
N GLU A 84 -2.30 21.46 17.14
CA GLU A 84 -3.25 21.27 18.24
C GLU A 84 -2.83 22.05 19.51
N GLY A 85 -1.75 22.84 19.44
CA GLY A 85 -1.25 23.64 20.56
C GLY A 85 -0.58 22.82 21.67
N ILE A 86 -0.22 21.56 21.41
CA ILE A 86 0.41 20.68 22.39
C ILE A 86 1.91 20.92 22.36
N THR A 87 2.43 21.58 23.39
CA THR A 87 3.85 21.94 23.50
C THR A 87 4.67 21.00 24.37
N GLU A 88 4.00 20.13 25.15
CA GLU A 88 4.64 19.17 26.06
C GLU A 88 3.98 17.80 26.00
N GLY A 89 4.79 16.76 26.21
CA GLY A 89 4.34 15.36 26.17
C GLY A 89 4.09 14.81 24.76
N TYR A 90 3.60 13.58 24.68
CA TYR A 90 3.22 12.94 23.43
C TYR A 90 1.81 12.36 23.54
N VAL A 91 0.96 12.66 22.56
CA VAL A 91 -0.43 12.22 22.56
C VAL A 91 -0.64 11.16 21.49
N THR A 92 -1.29 10.08 21.89
CA THR A 92 -1.83 9.07 20.98
C THR A 92 -3.34 9.20 20.91
N LYS A 93 -3.91 8.99 19.73
CA LYS A 93 -5.37 8.96 19.51
C LYS A 93 -5.71 7.67 18.79
N ASP A 94 -6.88 7.09 19.04
CA ASP A 94 -7.36 6.00 18.20
C ASP A 94 -7.97 6.58 16.92
N ILE A 95 -7.65 5.95 15.79
CA ILE A 95 -8.22 6.28 14.49
C ILE A 95 -8.83 5.04 13.85
N GLU A 96 -9.83 5.27 13.01
CA GLU A 96 -10.36 4.25 12.13
C GLU A 96 -9.74 4.39 10.74
N LYS A 97 -9.35 3.26 10.15
CA LYS A 97 -8.87 3.18 8.78
C LYS A 97 -9.73 2.21 8.00
N THR A 98 -10.22 2.67 6.86
CA THR A 98 -10.95 1.83 5.92
C THR A 98 -10.03 1.35 4.81
N GLN A 99 -9.83 0.04 4.71
CA GLN A 99 -9.14 -0.61 3.61
C GLN A 99 -10.14 -0.95 2.50
N LYS A 100 -10.19 -0.11 1.47
CA LYS A 100 -11.16 -0.24 0.37
C LYS A 100 -10.74 -1.24 -0.71
N ARG A 101 -9.46 -1.66 -0.73
CA ARG A 101 -8.89 -2.54 -1.77
C ARG A 101 -9.07 -2.04 -3.21
N ILE A 102 -9.14 -0.71 -3.37
CA ILE A 102 -9.21 -0.07 -4.68
C ILE A 102 -7.78 0.19 -5.17
N ILE A 103 -7.51 -0.25 -6.40
CA ILE A 103 -6.23 -0.06 -7.07
C ILE A 103 -6.36 1.14 -8.00
N TYR A 104 -5.54 2.17 -7.77
CA TYR A 104 -5.57 3.42 -8.54
C TYR A 104 -4.42 3.54 -9.54
N SER A 105 -3.51 2.57 -9.58
CA SER A 105 -2.31 2.62 -10.43
C SER A 105 -2.53 2.11 -11.86
N GLY A 106 -3.75 1.71 -12.21
CA GLY A 106 -4.08 1.13 -13.50
C GLY A 106 -5.44 0.45 -13.51
N VAL A 107 -5.75 -0.23 -14.60
CA VAL A 107 -6.98 -1.03 -14.76
C VAL A 107 -6.72 -2.45 -14.30
N VAL A 108 -7.54 -2.95 -13.38
CA VAL A 108 -7.48 -4.35 -12.93
C VAL A 108 -8.21 -5.22 -13.95
N LEU A 109 -7.49 -6.11 -14.60
CA LEU A 109 -8.03 -7.06 -15.58
C LEU A 109 -8.77 -8.21 -14.88
N PRO A 110 -9.64 -8.97 -15.57
CA PRO A 110 -10.30 -10.16 -15.00
C PRO A 110 -9.33 -11.22 -14.46
N SER A 111 -8.09 -11.23 -14.95
CA SER A 111 -7.01 -12.09 -14.47
C SER A 111 -6.41 -11.65 -13.13
N GLY A 112 -6.74 -10.45 -12.64
CA GLY A 112 -6.16 -9.83 -11.46
C GLY A 112 -4.87 -9.04 -11.72
N TRP A 113 -4.34 -9.07 -12.96
CA TRP A 113 -3.22 -8.23 -13.37
C TRP A 113 -3.65 -6.77 -13.52
N ILE A 114 -2.69 -5.85 -13.32
CA ILE A 114 -2.91 -4.42 -13.46
C ILE A 114 -2.28 -3.97 -14.76
N GLU A 115 -3.10 -3.43 -15.67
CA GLU A 115 -2.62 -2.70 -16.84
C GLU A 115 -2.35 -1.24 -16.43
N PRO A 116 -1.09 -0.75 -16.53
CA PRO A 116 -0.76 0.61 -16.14
C PRO A 116 -1.40 1.62 -17.10
N PHE A 117 -1.70 2.82 -16.59
CA PHE A 117 -2.11 3.90 -17.48
C PHE A 117 -0.95 4.30 -18.39
N HIS A 118 -1.20 4.30 -19.69
CA HIS A 118 -0.25 4.82 -20.66
C HIS A 118 -0.43 6.33 -20.76
N LEU A 119 0.65 7.06 -20.52
CA LEU A 119 0.72 8.47 -20.89
C LEU A 119 0.83 8.52 -22.42
N GLY A 120 -0.24 8.98 -23.08
CA GLY A 120 -0.19 9.25 -24.51
C GLY A 120 0.81 10.36 -24.84
N PRO A 121 1.31 10.45 -26.09
CA PRO A 121 2.10 11.60 -26.51
C PRO A 121 1.22 12.84 -26.41
N HIS A 122 1.67 13.81 -25.60
CA HIS A 122 1.14 15.17 -25.44
C HIS A 122 -0.38 15.30 -25.58
N LEU A 123 -1.11 15.33 -24.45
CA LEU A 123 -2.42 15.96 -24.44
C LEU A 123 -2.23 17.44 -24.81
N GLU A 124 -2.39 17.78 -26.09
CA GLU A 124 -2.67 19.15 -26.47
C GLU A 124 -3.97 19.53 -25.77
N ILE A 125 -3.87 20.45 -24.80
CA ILE A 125 -5.03 21.18 -24.32
C ILE A 125 -5.49 22.03 -25.50
N GLN A 126 -6.35 21.49 -26.35
CA GLN A 126 -7.13 22.29 -27.27
C GLN A 126 -8.09 23.14 -26.43
N GLY A 127 -7.89 24.46 -26.41
CA GLY A 127 -8.97 25.38 -26.05
C GLY A 127 -10.17 25.11 -26.97
N GLU A 128 -11.42 25.20 -26.53
CA GLU A 128 -11.99 26.17 -25.61
C GLU A 128 -12.33 25.61 -24.21
N LEU A 129 -11.86 26.33 -23.20
CA LEU A 129 -12.53 26.32 -21.90
C LEU A 129 -13.88 26.99 -22.09
N ALA A 130 -14.96 26.20 -22.12
CA ALA A 130 -16.26 26.74 -21.73
C ALA A 130 -16.09 27.41 -20.35
N PRO A 131 -16.65 28.61 -20.12
CA PRO A 131 -16.39 29.36 -18.90
C PRO A 131 -16.78 28.52 -17.69
N VAL A 132 -15.78 28.13 -16.91
CA VAL A 132 -15.97 27.52 -15.60
C VAL A 132 -16.55 28.62 -14.71
N PRO A 133 -17.73 28.45 -14.11
CA PRO A 133 -18.27 29.45 -13.20
C PRO A 133 -17.28 29.65 -12.05
N ALA A 134 -17.00 30.92 -11.76
CA ALA A 134 -16.04 31.32 -10.73
C ALA A 134 -16.39 30.66 -9.40
N VAL A 135 -15.51 29.80 -8.91
CA VAL A 135 -15.47 29.40 -7.51
C VAL A 135 -14.09 29.74 -6.99
N ASP A 136 -14.08 30.69 -6.06
CA ASP A 136 -12.90 31.22 -5.42
C ASP A 136 -12.27 30.15 -4.52
N VAL A 137 -11.13 29.58 -4.93
CA VAL A 137 -10.33 28.71 -4.06
C VAL A 137 -8.85 28.95 -4.31
N ARG A 138 -8.17 29.48 -3.30
CA ARG A 138 -6.71 29.58 -3.23
C ARG A 138 -6.15 28.32 -2.60
N LEU A 139 -5.06 27.77 -3.14
CA LEU A 139 -4.13 26.94 -2.38
C LEU A 139 -2.70 27.41 -2.62
N LEU A 140 -2.13 27.96 -1.55
CA LEU A 140 -0.69 28.10 -1.34
C LEU A 140 -0.20 26.76 -0.75
N ARG A 141 0.80 26.17 -1.43
CA ARG A 141 1.66 25.03 -1.04
C ARG A 141 1.01 23.79 -0.40
#